data_AF-A0A9E7R5I8-F1
#
_entry.id   AF-A0A9E7R5I8-F1
#
_cell.length_a   1.000
_cell.length_b   1.000
_cell.length_c   1.000
_cell.angle_alpha   90.00
_cell.angle_beta   90.00
_cell.angle_gamma   90.00
#
_symmetry.space_group_name_H-M   'P 1'
#
loop_
_entity.id
_entity.type
_entity.pdbx_description
1 polymer ?
#
loop_
_entity_poly.entity_id
_entity_poly.type
_entity_poly.pdbx_seq_one_letter_code
_entity_poly.pdbx_strand_id
1 'polypeptide(L)'
;MTAVTQALFLTVVSFLFVHELDAVRQREWRFFVAPVPVSDELGYRLFTTLHVPLVVLILWYVASLPFQVGFDAFAIVHGLLHVGLREHPLLQFESRFSWVWILGGSSLGALHLLLVL
;
A
#
# COMPACT_ATOMS: atom_id res chain seq x y z
N MET A 1 -1.61 23.69 -1.01
CA MET A 1 -2.49 22.57 -1.44
C MET A 1 -3.88 23.08 -1.73
N THR A 2 -4.54 22.57 -2.76
CA THR A 2 -5.96 22.85 -3.04
C THR A 2 -6.83 21.71 -2.48
N ALA A 3 -8.15 21.94 -2.39
CA ALA A 3 -9.09 20.86 -2.03
C ALA A 3 -8.99 19.67 -3.00
N VAL A 4 -8.67 19.92 -4.28
CA VAL A 4 -8.52 18.88 -5.31
C VAL A 4 -7.27 18.04 -5.05
N THR A 5 -6.11 18.64 -4.80
CA THR A 5 -4.87 17.88 -4.52
C THR A 5 -5.01 17.08 -3.22
N GLN A 6 -5.67 17.64 -2.20
CA GLN A 6 -5.94 16.92 -0.96
C GLN A 6 -6.86 15.71 -1.18
N ALA A 7 -7.95 15.88 -1.94
CA ALA A 7 -8.85 14.77 -2.26
C ALA A 7 -8.15 13.67 -3.08
N LEU A 8 -7.28 14.06 -4.01
CA LEU A 8 -6.44 13.13 -4.76
C LEU A 8 -5.52 12.35 -3.83
N PHE A 9 -4.78 13.01 -2.93
CA PHE A 9 -3.92 12.34 -1.96
C PHE A 9 -4.69 11.37 -1.06
N LEU A 10 -5.84 11.77 -0.53
CA LEU A 10 -6.70 10.88 0.26
C LEU A 10 -7.19 9.67 -0.55
N THR A 11 -7.35 9.82 -1.86
CA THR A 11 -7.66 8.71 -2.77
C THR A 11 -6.48 7.75 -2.89
N VAL A 12 -5.24 8.24 -3.00
CA VAL A 12 -4.02 7.41 -2.97
C VAL A 12 -3.96 6.57 -1.70
N VAL A 13 -4.13 7.21 -0.53
CA VAL A 13 -4.16 6.54 0.78
C VAL A 13 -5.27 5.48 0.82
N SER A 14 -6.46 5.81 0.31
CA SER A 14 -7.60 4.88 0.29
C SER A 14 -7.34 3.66 -0.60
N PHE A 15 -6.71 3.83 -1.77
CA PHE A 15 -6.34 2.71 -2.64
C PHE A 15 -5.34 1.78 -1.96
N LEU A 16 -4.35 2.33 -1.25
CA LEU A 16 -3.41 1.54 -0.45
C LEU A 16 -4.12 0.79 0.68
N PHE A 17 -5.04 1.42 1.42
CA PHE A 17 -5.81 0.70 2.44
C PHE A 17 -6.67 -0.43 1.86
N VAL A 18 -7.35 -0.22 0.73
CA VAL A 18 -8.12 -1.29 0.08
C VAL A 18 -7.20 -2.40 -0.42
N HIS A 19 -6.02 -2.05 -0.93
CA HIS A 19 -5.00 -3.03 -1.27
C HIS A 19 -4.56 -3.85 -0.04
N GLU A 20 -4.32 -3.24 1.13
CA GLU A 20 -3.97 -3.98 2.35
C GLU A 20 -5.10 -4.93 2.81
N LEU A 21 -6.36 -4.55 2.66
CA LEU A 21 -7.49 -5.46 2.93
C LEU A 21 -7.47 -6.67 1.99
N ASP A 22 -7.14 -6.46 0.71
CA ASP A 22 -6.95 -7.55 -0.24
C ASP A 22 -5.67 -8.35 0.09
N ALA A 23 -4.58 -7.73 0.53
CA ALA A 23 -3.35 -8.38 0.95
C ALA A 23 -3.59 -9.36 2.11
N VAL A 24 -4.42 -8.97 3.09
CA VAL A 24 -4.88 -9.88 4.16
C VAL A 24 -5.65 -11.07 3.56
N ARG A 25 -6.55 -10.84 2.60
CA ARG A 25 -7.28 -11.93 1.92
C ARG A 25 -6.33 -12.87 1.16
N GLN A 26 -5.31 -12.32 0.51
CA GLN A 26 -4.33 -13.05 -0.31
C GLN A 26 -3.15 -13.62 0.51
N ARG A 27 -3.16 -13.44 1.82
CA ARG A 27 -2.14 -13.95 2.75
C ARG A 27 -0.73 -13.44 2.46
N GLU A 28 -0.61 -12.18 2.06
CA GLU A 28 0.66 -11.58 1.66
C GLU A 28 1.74 -11.63 2.75
N TRP A 29 1.34 -11.67 4.03
CA TRP A 29 2.30 -11.86 5.14
C TRP A 29 3.22 -13.06 4.94
N ARG A 30 2.77 -14.12 4.24
CA ARG A 30 3.58 -15.30 3.92
C ARG A 30 4.83 -14.97 3.14
N PHE A 31 4.77 -13.96 2.27
CA PHE A 31 5.95 -13.46 1.56
C PHE A 31 6.93 -12.79 2.54
N PHE A 32 6.45 -11.88 3.39
CA PHE A 32 7.28 -11.13 4.33
C PHE A 32 7.90 -12.00 5.43
N VAL A 33 7.14 -12.97 5.95
CA VAL A 33 7.61 -13.85 7.03
C VAL A 33 8.27 -15.13 6.52
N ALA A 34 8.33 -15.37 5.20
CA ALA A 34 9.01 -16.53 4.62
C ALA A 34 10.44 -16.77 5.17
N PRO A 35 11.25 -15.74 5.46
CA PRO A 35 12.59 -15.93 6.03
C PRO A 35 12.61 -16.30 7.52
N VAL A 36 11.46 -16.26 8.21
CA VAL A 36 11.36 -16.36 9.67
C VAL A 36 10.52 -17.59 10.06
N PRO A 37 10.93 -18.40 11.05
CA PRO A 37 10.17 -19.59 11.47
C PRO A 37 8.98 -19.20 12.36
N VAL A 38 7.95 -18.58 11.77
CA VAL A 38 6.67 -18.26 12.43
C VAL A 38 5.54 -19.12 11.85
N SER A 39 4.54 -19.45 12.69
CA SER A 39 3.33 -20.11 12.19
C SER A 39 2.51 -19.15 11.33
N ASP A 40 1.72 -19.69 10.39
CA ASP A 40 0.87 -18.87 9.51
C ASP A 40 -0.08 -17.96 10.31
N GLU A 41 -0.66 -18.49 11.40
CA GLU A 41 -1.53 -17.75 12.31
C GLU A 41 -0.78 -16.61 13.03
N LEU A 42 0.45 -16.85 13.48
CA LEU A 42 1.25 -15.79 14.10
C LEU A 42 1.64 -14.73 13.06
N GLY A 43 1.99 -15.14 11.84
CA GLY A 43 2.27 -14.23 10.73
C GLY A 43 1.09 -13.32 10.41
N TYR A 44 -0.11 -13.89 10.29
CA TYR A 44 -1.36 -13.14 10.11
C TYR A 44 -1.60 -12.12 11.23
N ARG A 45 -1.47 -12.54 12.50
CA ARG A 45 -1.67 -11.66 13.66
C ARG A 45 -0.67 -10.51 13.69
N LEU A 46 0.62 -10.80 13.44
CA LEU A 46 1.66 -9.77 13.42
C LEU A 46 1.41 -8.79 12.27
N PHE A 47 1.19 -9.30 11.05
CA PHE A 47 0.90 -8.48 9.88
C PHE A 47 -0.28 -7.55 10.17
N THR A 48 -1.42 -8.10 10.57
CA THR A 48 -2.65 -7.31 10.79
C THR A 48 -2.51 -6.31 11.94
N THR A 49 -1.91 -6.71 13.07
CA THR A 49 -1.80 -5.81 14.24
C THR A 49 -0.80 -4.67 14.03
N LEU A 50 0.29 -4.91 13.28
CA LEU A 50 1.26 -3.87 12.92
C LEU A 50 0.68 -2.79 12.00
N HIS A 51 -0.44 -3.05 11.32
CA HIS A 51 -1.16 -2.01 10.59
C HIS A 51 -1.79 -0.97 11.50
N VAL A 52 -2.13 -1.29 12.76
CA VAL A 52 -2.73 -0.30 13.69
C VAL A 52 -1.81 0.90 13.91
N PRO A 53 -0.55 0.75 14.38
CA PRO A 53 0.34 1.89 14.53
C PRO A 53 0.68 2.55 13.18
N LEU A 54 0.76 1.79 12.08
CA LEU A 54 0.99 2.35 10.74
C LEU A 54 -0.15 3.27 10.31
N VAL A 55 -1.40 2.84 10.49
CA VAL A 55 -2.61 3.64 10.20
C VAL A 55 -2.62 4.90 11.06
N VAL A 56 -2.26 4.82 12.34
CA VAL A 56 -2.15 6.00 13.21
C VAL A 56 -1.13 7.00 12.65
N LEU A 57 0.06 6.54 12.23
CA LEU A 57 1.07 7.41 11.64
C LEU A 57 0.59 8.05 10.33
N ILE A 58 -0.06 7.28 9.45
CA ILE A 58 -0.61 7.80 8.19
C ILE A 58 -1.64 8.90 8.47
N LEU A 59 -2.60 8.65 9.35
CA LEU A 59 -3.65 9.61 9.69
C LEU A 59 -3.09 10.85 10.40
N TRP A 60 -2.09 10.67 11.26
CA TRP A 60 -1.44 11.78 11.98
C TRP A 60 -0.72 12.75 11.04
N TYR A 61 -0.05 12.22 10.00
CA TYR A 61 0.73 13.02 9.06
C TYR A 61 0.03 13.31 7.73
N VAL A 62 -1.25 12.95 7.57
CA VAL A 62 -2.00 13.03 6.31
C VAL A 62 -2.03 14.43 5.67
N ALA A 63 -1.89 15.50 6.47
CA ALA A 63 -1.87 16.89 6.01
C ALA A 63 -0.45 17.45 5.75
N SER A 64 0.60 16.70 6.06
CA SER A 64 2.00 17.14 5.93
C SER A 64 2.51 16.93 4.51
N LEU A 65 2.83 18.00 3.77
CA LEU A 65 3.33 17.89 2.40
C LEU A 65 4.57 16.98 2.25
N PRO A 66 5.61 17.07 3.10
CA PRO A 66 6.72 16.12 3.05
C PRO A 66 6.30 14.65 3.21
N PHE A 67 5.30 14.40 4.07
CA PHE A 67 4.75 13.05 4.24
C PHE A 67 4.00 12.61 2.98
N GLN A 68 3.19 13.48 2.38
CA GLN A 68 2.44 13.17 1.16
C GLN A 68 3.39 12.80 0.01
N VAL A 69 4.41 13.62 -0.22
CA VAL A 69 5.45 13.36 -1.24
C VAL A 69 6.15 12.01 -0.99
N GLY A 70 6.51 11.73 0.26
CA GLY A 70 7.11 10.44 0.63
C GLY A 70 6.16 9.26 0.44
N PHE A 71 4.88 9.44 0.77
CA PHE A 71 3.84 8.42 0.64
C PHE A 71 3.50 8.13 -0.84
N ASP A 72 3.46 9.14 -1.70
CA ASP A 72 3.30 8.97 -3.14
C ASP A 72 4.47 8.20 -3.75
N ALA A 73 5.71 8.59 -3.39
CA ALA A 73 6.90 7.87 -3.82
C ALA A 73 6.86 6.40 -3.37
N PHE A 74 6.43 6.14 -2.12
CA PHE A 74 6.20 4.79 -1.62
C PHE A 74 5.14 4.06 -2.47
N ALA A 75 3.97 4.64 -2.74
CA ALA A 75 2.92 4.02 -3.54
C ALA A 75 3.38 3.67 -4.97
N ILE A 76 4.21 4.51 -5.58
CA ILE A 76 4.81 4.26 -6.89
C ILE A 76 5.74 3.04 -6.83
N VAL A 77 6.72 3.07 -5.92
CA VAL A 77 7.69 1.98 -5.75
C VAL A 77 6.97 0.67 -5.38
N HIS A 78 5.99 0.72 -4.49
CA HIS A 78 5.16 -0.41 -4.09
C HIS A 78 4.46 -1.06 -5.29
N GLY A 79 3.79 -0.26 -6.13
CA GLY A 79 3.17 -0.75 -7.36
C GLY A 79 4.17 -1.41 -8.31
N LEU A 80 5.36 -0.81 -8.47
CA LEU A 80 6.44 -1.38 -9.30
C LEU A 80 6.99 -2.69 -8.73
N LEU A 81 7.09 -2.81 -7.39
CA LEU A 81 7.50 -4.05 -6.74
C LEU A 81 6.49 -5.17 -7.02
N HIS A 82 5.18 -4.90 -6.94
CA HIS A 82 4.17 -5.89 -7.32
C HIS A 82 4.28 -6.32 -8.78
N VAL A 83 4.56 -5.38 -9.70
CA VAL A 83 4.80 -5.73 -11.11
C VAL A 83 6.02 -6.63 -11.25
N GLY A 84 7.14 -6.29 -10.60
CA GLY A 84 8.38 -7.05 -10.66
C GLY A 84 8.30 -8.42 -10.00
N LEU A 85 7.49 -8.56 -8.94
CA LEU A 85 7.33 -9.78 -8.16
C LEU A 85 6.06 -10.58 -8.52
N ARG A 86 5.34 -10.21 -9.58
CA ARG A 86 4.04 -10.82 -9.94
C ARG A 86 4.10 -12.34 -10.17
N GLU A 87 5.26 -12.87 -10.53
CA GLU A 87 5.49 -14.30 -10.79
C GLU A 87 6.02 -15.04 -9.54
N HIS A 88 6.16 -14.34 -8.41
CA HIS A 88 6.67 -14.92 -7.18
C HIS A 88 5.63 -15.85 -6.54
N PRO A 89 5.96 -17.10 -6.18
CA PRO A 89 4.99 -18.14 -5.77
C PRO A 89 4.26 -17.85 -4.45
N LEU A 90 4.76 -16.91 -3.65
CA LEU A 90 4.13 -16.49 -2.39
C LEU A 90 3.21 -15.26 -2.53
N LEU A 91 3.14 -14.64 -3.70
CA LEU A 91 2.26 -13.50 -3.98
C LEU A 91 1.10 -13.96 -4.87
N GLN A 92 -0.14 -13.75 -4.41
CA GLN A 92 -1.34 -14.34 -5.03
C GLN A 92 -2.25 -13.29 -5.70
N PHE A 93 -1.70 -12.13 -6.07
CA PHE A 93 -2.45 -11.04 -6.72
C PHE A 93 -2.64 -11.29 -8.22
N GLU A 94 -3.45 -12.28 -8.58
CA GLU A 94 -3.69 -12.64 -9.98
C GLU A 94 -4.92 -11.94 -10.57
N SER A 95 -5.80 -11.42 -9.71
CA SER A 95 -7.09 -10.89 -10.14
C SER A 95 -6.99 -9.44 -10.61
N ARG A 96 -7.80 -9.07 -11.62
CA ARG A 96 -7.98 -7.66 -12.01
C ARG A 96 -8.39 -6.77 -10.83
N PHE A 97 -9.16 -7.33 -9.90
CA PHE A 97 -9.59 -6.63 -8.69
C PHE A 97 -8.39 -6.16 -7.87
N SER A 98 -7.44 -7.06 -7.58
CA SER A 98 -6.20 -6.74 -6.87
C SER A 98 -5.38 -5.68 -7.59
N TRP A 99 -5.22 -5.84 -8.92
CA TRP A 99 -4.41 -4.94 -9.74
C TRP A 99 -4.97 -3.51 -9.83
N VAL A 100 -6.30 -3.32 -9.73
CA VAL A 100 -6.90 -1.98 -9.67
C VAL A 100 -6.40 -1.21 -8.44
N TRP A 101 -6.33 -1.85 -7.28
CA TRP A 101 -5.89 -1.18 -6.05
C TRP A 101 -4.40 -0.89 -6.07
N ILE A 102 -3.59 -1.85 -6.52
CA ILE A 102 -2.13 -1.74 -6.62
C ILE A 102 -1.71 -0.65 -7.62
N LEU A 103 -2.11 -0.80 -8.89
CA LEU A 103 -1.68 0.13 -9.94
C LEU A 103 -2.46 1.44 -9.93
N GLY A 104 -3.71 1.42 -9.44
CA GLY A 104 -4.49 2.63 -9.24
C GLY A 104 -3.84 3.53 -8.19
N GLY A 105 -3.46 2.99 -7.03
CA GLY A 105 -2.77 3.75 -5.99
C GLY A 105 -1.43 4.31 -6.49
N SER A 106 -0.64 3.48 -7.17
CA SER A 106 0.63 3.87 -7.79
C SER A 106 0.47 5.00 -8.82
N SER A 107 -0.51 4.89 -9.73
CA SER A 107 -0.75 5.89 -10.78
C SER A 107 -1.29 7.20 -10.22
N LEU A 108 -2.18 7.14 -9.23
CA LEU A 108 -2.72 8.33 -8.55
C LEU A 108 -1.64 9.03 -7.73
N GLY A 109 -0.72 8.29 -7.10
CA GLY A 109 0.45 8.83 -6.40
C GLY A 109 1.37 9.58 -7.35
N ALA A 110 1.66 9.02 -8.52
CA ALA A 110 2.43 9.71 -9.56
C ALA A 110 1.74 11.01 -10.02
N LEU A 111 0.43 10.97 -10.23
CA LEU A 111 -0.34 12.16 -10.59
C LEU A 111 -0.32 13.22 -9.47
N HIS A 112 -0.49 12.81 -8.21
CA HIS A 112 -0.45 13.74 -7.08
C HIS A 112 0.92 14.39 -6.96
N LEU A 113 2.00 13.61 -7.04
CA LEU A 113 3.38 14.09 -7.00
C LEU A 113 3.65 15.13 -8.10
N LEU A 114 3.19 14.89 -9.33
CA LEU A 114 3.31 15.84 -10.45
C LEU A 114 2.56 17.17 -10.22
N LEU A 115 1.53 17.19 -9.37
CA LEU A 115 0.72 18.38 -9.09
C LEU A 115 1.22 19.18 -7.88
N VAL A 116 2.04 18.59 -7.01
CA VAL A 116 2.51 19.22 -5.77
C VAL A 116 4.00 19.55 -5.76
N LEU A 117 4.77 19.02 -6.73
CA LEU A 117 6.13 19.46 -7.05
C LEU A 117 6.11 20.61 -8.06
#